data_AF-A0AA38MDC4-F1
#
_entry.id   AF-A0AA38MDC4-F1
#
_cell.length_a   1.000
_cell.length_b   1.000
_cell.length_c   1.000
_cell.angle_alpha   90.00
_cell.angle_beta   90.00
_cell.angle_gamma   90.00
#
_symmetry.space_group_name_H-M   'P 1'
#
loop_
_entity.id
_entity.type
_entity.pdbx_description
1 polymer ?
#
loop_
_entity_poly.entity_id
_entity_poly.type
_entity_poly.pdbx_seq_one_letter_code
_entity_poly.pdbx_strand_id
1 'polypeptide(L)'
;MVQWLTDKKLPFQPTMLKPQLYEVAKSYKKRYVTYKFDTILTNHGHTVLRLPLCHLDLNPIELIWATIKNNVDRKNVRFKMDDVQELVQYEFASITDED
;
A
#
# COMPACT_ATOMS: atom_id res chain seq x y z
N MET A 1 19.81 -17.97 -13.41
CA MET A 1 20.25 -17.62 -12.04
C MET A 1 21.53 -16.81 -12.07
N VAL A 2 22.60 -17.34 -12.69
CA VAL A 2 23.84 -16.58 -12.96
C VAL A 2 23.54 -15.25 -13.67
N GLN A 3 22.82 -15.27 -14.80
CA GLN A 3 22.44 -14.04 -15.52
C GLN A 3 21.76 -13.01 -14.63
N TRP A 4 20.77 -13.42 -13.82
CA TRP A 4 20.06 -12.51 -12.92
C TRP A 4 20.98 -11.89 -11.86
N LEU A 5 21.91 -12.67 -11.29
CA LEU A 5 22.91 -12.15 -10.34
C LEU A 5 23.85 -11.15 -11.03
N THR A 6 24.29 -11.44 -12.25
CA THR A 6 25.12 -10.56 -13.07
C THR A 6 24.40 -9.25 -13.40
N ASP A 7 23.16 -9.31 -13.87
CA ASP A 7 22.35 -8.13 -14.22
C ASP A 7 22.13 -7.21 -13.02
N LYS A 8 21.96 -7.79 -11.82
CA LYS A 8 21.80 -7.07 -10.56
C LYS A 8 23.14 -6.65 -9.93
N LYS A 9 24.27 -6.96 -10.57
CA LYS A 9 25.65 -6.69 -10.08
C LYS A 9 25.89 -7.26 -8.67
N LEU A 10 25.34 -8.45 -8.40
CA LEU A 10 25.46 -9.12 -7.11
C LEU A 10 26.74 -9.97 -7.06
N PRO A 11 27.43 -10.02 -5.91
CA PRO A 11 28.64 -10.83 -5.76
C PRO A 11 28.29 -12.33 -5.69
N PHE A 12 28.97 -13.13 -6.51
CA PHE A 12 28.95 -14.60 -6.43
C PHE A 12 30.25 -15.17 -7.04
N GLN A 13 30.58 -16.42 -6.67
CA GLN A 13 31.76 -17.10 -7.21
C GLN A 13 31.37 -17.96 -8.44
N PRO A 14 32.15 -17.97 -9.54
CA PRO A 14 31.84 -18.77 -10.73
C PRO A 14 31.76 -20.29 -10.46
N THR A 15 32.41 -20.76 -9.40
CA THR A 15 32.46 -22.17 -9.00
C THR A 15 31.27 -22.61 -8.14
N MET A 16 30.36 -21.69 -7.77
CA MET A 16 29.21 -22.03 -6.94
C MET A 16 28.23 -22.95 -7.66
N LEU A 17 27.77 -23.97 -6.94
CA LEU A 17 26.72 -24.87 -7.40
C LEU A 17 25.36 -24.17 -7.40
N LYS A 18 24.41 -24.70 -8.19
CA LYS A 18 23.05 -24.18 -8.30
C LYS A 18 22.36 -23.91 -6.94
N PRO A 19 22.46 -24.78 -5.91
CA PRO A 19 21.88 -24.49 -4.59
C PRO A 19 22.53 -23.29 -3.88
N GLN A 20 23.85 -23.12 -4.01
CA GLN A 20 24.58 -22.00 -3.41
C GLN A 20 24.21 -20.68 -4.09
N LEU A 21 24.13 -20.67 -5.43
CA LEU A 21 23.64 -19.53 -6.19
C LEU A 21 22.20 -19.16 -5.82
N TYR A 22 21.36 -20.16 -5.50
CA TYR A 22 19.99 -19.94 -5.08
C TYR A 22 19.91 -19.24 -3.73
N GLU A 23 20.70 -19.66 -2.74
CA GLU A 23 20.73 -18.99 -1.43
C GLU A 23 21.23 -17.55 -1.53
N VAL A 24 22.22 -17.28 -2.40
CA VAL A 24 22.62 -15.90 -2.72
C VAL A 24 21.43 -15.13 -3.27
N ALA A 25 20.78 -15.61 -4.35
CA ALA A 25 19.65 -14.92 -4.95
C ALA A 25 18.49 -14.68 -3.96
N LYS A 26 18.20 -15.67 -3.11
CA LYS A 26 17.16 -15.61 -2.07
C LYS A 26 17.46 -14.55 -1.01
N SER A 27 18.72 -14.39 -0.61
CA SER A 27 19.13 -13.37 0.37
C SER A 27 18.90 -11.94 -0.14
N TYR A 28 19.04 -11.71 -1.45
CA TYR A 28 18.80 -10.42 -2.09
C TYR A 28 17.37 -10.23 -2.62
N LYS A 29 16.56 -11.29 -2.66
CA LYS A 29 15.21 -11.28 -3.26
C LYS A 29 14.39 -10.08 -2.80
N LYS A 30 14.32 -9.83 -1.47
CA LYS A 30 13.53 -8.74 -0.88
C LYS A 30 13.87 -7.35 -1.44
N ARG A 31 15.14 -7.10 -1.80
CA ARG A 31 15.59 -5.79 -2.33
C ARG A 31 15.15 -5.53 -3.76
N TYR A 32 14.89 -6.58 -4.52
CA TYR A 32 14.51 -6.50 -5.93
C TYR A 32 13.07 -6.97 -6.18
N VAL A 33 12.26 -7.11 -5.13
CA VAL A 33 10.82 -7.31 -5.31
C VAL A 33 10.26 -6.06 -5.94
N THR A 34 9.72 -6.20 -7.14
CA THR A 34 9.00 -5.15 -7.83
C THR A 34 7.53 -5.54 -7.88
N TYR A 35 6.66 -4.68 -7.38
CA TYR A 35 5.22 -4.88 -7.46
C TYR A 35 4.70 -4.17 -8.70
N LYS A 36 3.75 -4.81 -9.41
CA LYS A 36 3.17 -4.24 -10.63
C LYS A 36 2.57 -2.85 -10.37
N PHE A 37 1.90 -2.67 -9.24
CA PHE A 37 1.32 -1.38 -8.84
C PHE A 37 2.38 -0.31 -8.57
N ASP A 38 3.50 -0.64 -7.95
CA ASP A 38 4.60 0.31 -7.75
C ASP A 38 5.11 0.85 -9.09
N THR A 39 5.25 -0.03 -10.09
CA THR A 39 5.68 0.38 -11.43
C THR A 39 4.66 1.32 -12.07
N ILE A 40 3.36 1.02 -11.97
CA ILE A 40 2.30 1.88 -12.51
C ILE A 40 2.32 3.25 -11.82
N LEU A 41 2.38 3.28 -10.49
CA LEU A 41 2.38 4.52 -9.71
C LEU A 41 3.63 5.36 -9.99
N THR A 42 4.81 4.73 -10.05
CA THR A 42 6.08 5.39 -10.38
C THR A 42 6.05 6.00 -11.78
N ASN A 43 5.47 5.31 -12.77
CA ASN A 43 5.31 5.83 -14.12
C ASN A 43 4.40 7.07 -14.20
N HIS A 44 3.54 7.29 -13.20
CA HIS A 44 2.71 8.49 -13.05
C HIS A 44 3.32 9.52 -12.07
N GLY A 45 4.59 9.34 -11.66
CA GLY A 45 5.27 10.26 -10.74
C GLY A 45 4.91 10.08 -9.26
N HIS A 46 4.22 8.99 -8.89
CA HIS A 46 3.83 8.71 -7.51
C HIS A 46 4.82 7.76 -6.82
N THR A 47 5.12 8.05 -5.55
CA THR A 47 5.93 7.17 -4.70
C THR A 47 5.02 6.34 -3.80
N VAL A 48 5.27 5.02 -3.72
CA VAL A 48 4.49 4.11 -2.87
C VAL A 48 4.94 4.18 -1.41
N LEU A 49 4.03 4.58 -0.53
CA LEU A 49 4.19 4.45 0.92
C LEU A 49 3.67 3.08 1.37
N ARG A 50 4.49 2.33 2.13
CA ARG A 50 4.08 1.06 2.74
C ARG A 50 3.88 1.26 4.24
N LEU A 51 2.66 1.05 4.70
CA LEU A 51 2.33 1.06 6.11
C LEU A 51 2.54 -0.34 6.73
N PRO A 52 2.97 -0.42 7.99
CA PRO A 52 3.05 -1.70 8.68
C PRO A 52 1.65 -2.28 8.92
N LEU A 53 1.54 -3.60 8.85
CA LEU A 53 0.29 -4.32 9.10
C LEU A 53 -0.19 -4.06 10.53
N CYS A 54 -1.51 -3.96 10.73
CA CYS A 54 -2.18 -3.75 12.02
C CYS A 54 -1.98 -2.38 12.71
N HIS A 55 -1.46 -1.38 12.00
CA HIS A 55 -1.35 0.00 12.50
C HIS A 55 -2.24 0.95 11.70
N LEU A 56 -3.56 0.82 11.88
CA LEU A 56 -4.56 1.66 11.20
C LEU A 56 -4.47 3.12 11.64
N ASP A 57 -3.96 3.37 12.84
CA ASP A 57 -3.62 4.69 13.39
C ASP A 57 -2.57 5.43 12.55
N LEU A 58 -1.73 4.71 11.80
CA LEU A 58 -0.76 5.28 10.88
C LEU A 58 -1.33 5.53 9.47
N ASN A 59 -2.61 5.23 9.24
CA ASN A 59 -3.28 5.45 7.96
C ASN A 59 -4.31 6.59 8.10
N PRO A 60 -3.98 7.84 7.69
CA PRO A 60 -4.86 9.00 7.90
C PRO A 60 -6.27 8.83 7.34
N ILE A 61 -6.45 8.04 6.28
CA ILE A 61 -7.77 7.78 5.71
C ILE A 61 -8.71 7.08 6.70
N GLU A 62 -8.18 6.27 7.63
CA GLU A 62 -8.97 5.58 8.65
C GLU A 62 -9.55 6.54 9.68
N LEU A 63 -8.80 7.62 10.02
CA LEU A 63 -9.27 8.69 10.90
C LEU A 63 -10.44 9.43 10.27
N ILE A 64 -10.28 9.85 9.01
CA ILE A 64 -11.33 10.51 8.24
C ILE A 64 -12.57 9.62 8.12
N TRP A 65 -12.40 8.35 7.78
CA TRP A 65 -13.52 7.41 7.71
C TRP A 65 -14.21 7.18 9.05
N ALA A 66 -13.46 7.14 10.16
CA ALA A 66 -14.06 7.01 11.49
C ALA A 66 -14.98 8.21 11.80
N THR A 67 -14.55 9.43 11.50
CA THR A 67 -15.35 10.64 11.65
C THR A 67 -16.63 10.58 10.81
N ILE A 68 -16.49 10.30 9.51
CA ILE A 68 -17.65 10.21 8.60
C ILE A 68 -18.64 9.15 9.07
N LYS A 69 -18.18 7.93 9.36
CA LYS A 69 -19.05 6.83 9.79
C LYS A 69 -19.82 7.19 11.06
N ASN A 70 -19.15 7.78 12.05
CA ASN A 70 -19.79 8.20 13.29
C ASN A 70 -20.88 9.26 13.05
N ASN A 71 -20.66 10.20 12.14
CA ASN A 71 -21.64 11.24 11.82
C ASN A 71 -22.82 10.69 11.02
N VAL A 72 -22.56 9.83 10.04
CA VAL A 72 -23.59 9.15 9.26
C VAL A 72 -24.46 8.28 10.16
N ASP A 73 -23.88 7.47 11.06
CA ASP A 73 -24.62 6.62 11.99
C ASP A 73 -25.57 7.42 12.90
N ARG A 74 -25.17 8.62 13.32
CA ARG A 74 -26.00 9.52 14.14
C ARG A 74 -27.16 10.13 13.36
N LYS A 75 -27.02 10.31 12.04
CA LYS A 75 -27.98 11.02 11.17
C LYS A 75 -28.85 10.07 10.34
N ASN A 76 -28.41 8.84 10.13
CA ASN A 76 -29.12 7.82 9.35
C ASN A 76 -30.28 7.19 10.16
N VAL A 77 -31.30 7.99 10.42
CA VAL A 77 -32.50 7.57 11.18
C VAL A 77 -33.53 6.83 10.31
N ARG A 78 -33.43 6.97 8.98
CA ARG A 78 -34.37 6.39 8.02
C ARG A 78 -33.93 5.01 7.51
N PHE A 79 -32.67 4.63 7.75
CA PHE A 79 -32.07 3.36 7.36
C PHE A 79 -32.22 3.02 5.87
N LYS A 80 -32.16 4.04 4.99
CA LYS A 80 -32.17 3.86 3.54
C LYS A 80 -30.80 4.11 2.96
N MET A 81 -30.45 3.35 1.93
CA MET A 81 -29.15 3.49 1.27
C MET A 81 -28.99 4.86 0.59
N ASP A 82 -30.06 5.40 0.00
CA ASP A 82 -30.03 6.73 -0.63
C ASP A 82 -29.69 7.81 0.39
N ASP A 83 -30.32 7.77 1.57
CA ASP A 83 -30.05 8.71 2.67
C ASP A 83 -28.58 8.56 3.16
N VAL A 84 -28.06 7.33 3.24
CA VAL A 84 -26.64 7.08 3.58
C VAL A 84 -25.71 7.68 2.54
N GLN A 85 -26.01 7.52 1.25
CA GLN A 85 -25.18 8.06 0.17
C GLN A 85 -25.13 9.59 0.21
N GLU A 86 -26.29 10.25 0.40
CA GLU A 86 -26.36 11.70 0.53
C GLU A 86 -25.60 12.19 1.76
N LEU A 87 -25.76 11.53 2.91
CA LEU A 87 -25.04 11.87 4.13
C LEU A 87 -23.52 11.70 3.96
N VAL A 88 -23.05 10.60 3.38
CA VAL A 88 -21.62 10.38 3.14
C VAL A 88 -21.03 11.47 2.24
N GLN A 89 -21.73 11.83 1.16
CA GLN A 89 -21.28 12.92 0.27
C GLN A 89 -21.21 14.26 1.00
N TYR A 90 -22.21 14.57 1.82
CA TYR A 90 -22.23 15.77 2.65
C TYR A 90 -21.06 15.80 3.64
N GLU A 91 -20.82 14.71 4.37
CA GLU A 91 -19.74 14.63 5.35
C GLU A 91 -18.37 14.79 4.70
N PHE A 92 -18.14 14.16 3.53
CA PHE A 92 -16.91 14.35 2.75
C PHE A 92 -16.69 15.81 2.35
N ALA A 93 -17.75 16.53 1.98
CA ALA A 93 -17.67 17.95 1.62
C ALA A 93 -17.45 18.87 2.83
N SER A 94 -17.73 18.39 4.04
CA SER A 94 -17.59 19.16 5.28
C SER A 94 -16.22 19.04 5.96
N ILE A 95 -15.42 18.05 5.56
CA ILE A 95 -14.06 17.84 6.08
C ILE A 95 -13.13 18.95 5.61
N THR A 96 -12.33 19.45 6.53
CA THR A 96 -11.35 20.53 6.31
C THR A 96 -9.93 20.04 6.56
N ASP A 97 -8.94 20.88 6.25
CA ASP A 97 -7.52 20.58 6.53
C ASP A 97 -7.21 20.54 8.04
N GLU A 98 -8.13 20.96 8.90
CA GLU A 98 -8.01 20.94 10.36
C GLU A 98 -8.49 19.62 11.00
N ASP A 99 -9.16 18.76 10.23
CA ASP A 99 -9.72 17.46 10.65
C ASP A 99 -8.77 16.27 10.39
#